data_AF-K4AH56-F1
#
_entry.id   AF-K4AH56-F1
#
_cell.length_a   1.000
_cell.length_b   1.000
_cell.length_c   1.000
_cell.angle_alpha   90.00
_cell.angle_beta   90.00
_cell.angle_gamma   90.00
#
_symmetry.space_group_name_H-M   'P 1'
#
loop_
_entity.id
_entity.type
_entity.pdbx_description
1 polymer ?
#
loop_
_entity_poly.entity_id
_entity_poly.type
_entity_poly.pdbx_seq_one_letter_code
_entity_poly.pdbx_strand_id
1 'polypeptide(L)'
;MFVSSYILPDANKTGVAHEAINNIRRASKSMTEQEARQILGVSENSTWEEIVQRYDNLFERNAKSGSFYLQSKIHRAKECLETVYQKDKQNEPPT
;
A
#
# COMPACT_ATOMS: atom_id res chain seq x y z
N MET A 1 35.97 -24.19 51.26
CA MET A 1 36.10 -23.19 50.18
C MET A 1 34.83 -23.27 49.35
N PHE A 2 33.83 -22.45 49.68
CA PHE A 2 32.51 -22.47 49.02
C PHE A 2 32.60 -21.66 47.72
N VAL A 3 32.43 -22.31 46.57
CA VAL A 3 32.34 -21.61 45.28
C VAL A 3 30.91 -21.11 45.10
N SER A 4 30.78 -19.79 45.01
CA SER A 4 29.51 -19.08 44.87
C SER A 4 29.01 -19.22 43.43
N SER A 5 27.82 -19.81 43.27
CA SER A 5 27.13 -19.94 41.99
C SER A 5 26.72 -18.56 41.46
N TYR A 6 27.26 -18.15 40.32
CA TYR A 6 26.73 -17.02 39.57
C TYR A 6 25.52 -17.48 38.76
N ILE A 7 24.34 -17.09 39.22
CA ILE A 7 23.07 -17.18 38.48
C ILE A 7 23.04 -15.99 37.52
N LEU A 8 23.13 -16.23 36.21
CA LEU A 8 22.89 -15.21 35.20
C LEU A 8 21.36 -15.03 35.07
N PRO A 9 20.83 -13.80 35.25
CA PRO A 9 19.40 -13.56 35.07
C PRO A 9 19.01 -13.67 33.59
N ASP A 10 17.93 -14.41 33.34
CA ASP A 10 17.22 -14.52 32.08
C ASP A 10 17.05 -13.16 31.39
N ALA A 11 17.60 -13.04 30.18
CA ALA A 11 17.33 -11.93 29.28
C ALA A 11 15.93 -12.08 28.68
N ASN A 12 14.92 -11.63 29.41
CA ASN A 12 13.66 -11.24 28.83
C ASN A 12 13.89 -10.02 27.91
N LYS A 13 13.95 -10.25 26.59
CA LYS A 13 13.82 -9.18 25.58
C LYS A 13 12.72 -9.53 24.60
N THR A 14 11.52 -9.35 25.10
CA THR A 14 10.39 -8.72 24.41
C THR A 14 10.77 -7.99 23.12
N GLY A 15 10.04 -8.26 22.02
CA GLY A 15 9.68 -7.18 21.08
C GLY A 15 9.80 -7.41 19.57
N VAL A 16 10.52 -8.42 19.05
CA VAL A 16 10.77 -8.46 17.59
C VAL A 16 9.73 -9.21 16.75
N ALA A 17 8.74 -9.86 17.36
CA ALA A 17 7.75 -10.64 16.62
C ALA A 17 6.57 -9.81 16.05
N HIS A 18 6.30 -8.61 16.58
CA HIS A 18 5.13 -7.81 16.15
C HIS A 18 5.35 -7.02 14.86
N GLU A 19 6.60 -6.69 14.49
CA GLU A 19 6.87 -5.97 13.24
C GLU A 19 6.76 -6.84 11.99
N ALA A 20 7.09 -8.13 12.09
CA ALA A 20 7.00 -9.05 10.94
C ALA A 20 5.54 -9.32 10.52
N ILE A 21 4.61 -9.37 11.49
CA ILE A 21 3.20 -9.69 11.24
C ILE A 21 2.50 -8.54 10.50
N ASN A 22 2.84 -7.29 10.77
CA ASN A 22 2.28 -6.14 10.04
C ASN A 22 2.75 -6.10 8.57
N ASN A 23 3.97 -6.54 8.28
CA ASN A 23 4.46 -6.63 6.90
C ASN A 23 3.73 -7.74 6.12
N ILE A 24 3.50 -8.90 6.75
CA ILE A 24 2.80 -10.03 6.12
C ILE A 24 1.30 -9.73 5.90
N ARG A 25 0.65 -9.00 6.81
CA ARG A 25 -0.76 -8.57 6.63
C ARG A 25 -0.95 -7.56 5.49
N ARG A 26 0.11 -6.87 5.05
CA ARG A 26 0.10 -5.98 3.88
C ARG A 26 0.27 -6.73 2.56
N ALA A 27 0.92 -7.89 2.55
CA ALA A 27 1.14 -8.69 1.34
C ALA A 27 -0.16 -9.35 0.82
N SER A 28 -1.14 -9.59 1.69
CA SER A 28 -2.37 -10.31 1.36
C SER A 28 -3.61 -9.41 1.21
N LYS A 29 -3.48 -8.09 1.34
CA LYS A 29 -4.62 -7.17 1.29
C LYS A 29 -4.76 -6.62 -0.13
N SER A 30 -5.92 -6.85 -0.74
CA SER A 30 -6.33 -6.16 -1.97
C SER A 30 -6.04 -4.66 -1.84
N MET A 31 -5.50 -4.06 -2.90
CA MET A 31 -5.16 -2.63 -2.93
C MET A 31 -6.33 -1.81 -2.39
N THR A 32 -6.06 -0.93 -1.43
CA THR A 32 -7.08 0.00 -0.93
C THR A 32 -7.09 1.27 -1.78
N GLU A 33 -8.21 2.00 -1.75
CA GLU A 33 -8.33 3.30 -2.41
C GLU A 33 -7.24 4.29 -1.95
N GLN A 34 -6.96 4.30 -0.64
CA GLN A 34 -5.89 5.13 -0.08
C GLN A 34 -4.50 4.73 -0.61
N GLU A 35 -4.20 3.43 -0.71
CA GLU A 35 -2.94 2.95 -1.29
C GLU A 35 -2.85 3.35 -2.77
N ALA A 36 -3.95 3.21 -3.52
CA ALA A 36 -4.01 3.61 -4.92
C ALA A 36 -3.74 5.11 -5.11
N ARG A 37 -4.33 5.96 -4.27
CA ARG A 37 -4.05 7.42 -4.27
C ARG A 37 -2.59 7.73 -3.96
N GLN A 38 -2.01 7.03 -2.99
CA GLN A 38 -0.59 7.20 -2.65
C GLN A 38 0.33 6.78 -3.79
N ILE A 39 0.02 5.67 -4.49
CA ILE A 39 0.81 5.20 -5.65
C ILE A 39 0.76 6.21 -6.80
N LEU A 40 -0.40 6.80 -7.07
CA LEU A 40 -0.55 7.79 -8.14
C LEU A 40 -0.16 9.23 -7.72
N GLY A 41 0.07 9.46 -6.43
CA GLY A 41 0.41 10.77 -5.88
C GLY A 41 -0.74 11.78 -6.01
N VAL A 42 -1.98 11.32 -5.85
CA VAL A 42 -3.20 12.12 -5.97
C VAL A 42 -3.88 12.29 -4.61
N SER A 43 -4.67 13.36 -4.47
CA SER A 43 -5.40 13.65 -3.24
C SER A 43 -6.82 13.08 -3.30
N GLU A 44 -7.53 13.07 -2.16
CA GLU A 44 -8.93 12.60 -2.11
C GLU A 44 -9.88 13.44 -2.97
N ASN A 45 -9.57 14.74 -3.13
CA ASN A 45 -10.33 15.69 -3.94
C ASN A 45 -9.89 15.75 -5.41
N SER A 46 -8.94 14.91 -5.84
CA SER A 46 -8.48 14.90 -7.23
C SER A 46 -9.60 14.41 -8.15
N THR A 47 -9.81 15.12 -9.26
CA THR A 47 -10.78 14.72 -10.28
C THR A 47 -10.33 13.46 -11.01
N TRP A 48 -11.26 12.76 -11.65
CA TRP A 48 -10.93 11.58 -12.45
C TRP A 48 -9.92 11.90 -13.57
N GLU A 49 -10.04 13.06 -14.20
CA GLU A 49 -9.11 13.52 -15.24
C GLU A 49 -7.68 13.67 -14.71
N GLU A 50 -7.51 14.25 -13.51
CA GLU A 50 -6.21 14.39 -12.87
C GLU A 50 -5.60 13.03 -12.51
N ILE A 51 -6.43 12.09 -12.05
CA ILE A 51 -6.02 10.71 -11.75
C ILE A 51 -5.50 10.02 -13.02
N VAL A 52 -6.23 10.10 -14.13
CA VAL A 52 -5.83 9.52 -15.42
C VAL A 52 -4.54 10.16 -15.92
N GLN A 53 -4.43 11.50 -15.85
CA GLN A 53 -3.21 12.20 -16.27
C GLN A 53 -1.99 11.78 -15.46
N ARG A 54 -2.14 11.61 -14.13
CA ARG A 54 -1.06 11.13 -13.26
C ARG A 54 -0.70 9.68 -13.52
N TYR A 55 -1.69 8.83 -13.76
CA TYR A 55 -1.48 7.46 -14.18
C TYR A 55 -0.65 7.39 -15.46
N ASP A 56 -1.04 8.07 -16.53
CA ASP A 56 -0.32 8.03 -17.81
C ASP A 56 1.12 8.49 -17.68
N ASN A 57 1.35 9.60 -16.96
CA ASN A 57 2.70 10.11 -16.74
C ASN A 57 3.58 9.12 -15.95
N LEU A 58 3.04 8.52 -14.89
CA LEU A 58 3.77 7.55 -14.08
C LEU A 58 4.00 6.25 -14.85
N PHE A 59 3.00 5.79 -15.58
CA PHE A 59 3.06 4.57 -16.37
C PHE A 59 4.10 4.70 -17.48
N GLU A 60 4.09 5.78 -18.26
CA GLU A 60 5.07 5.98 -19.34
C GLU A 60 6.51 6.10 -18.81
N ARG A 61 6.72 6.88 -17.74
CA ARG A 61 8.05 7.03 -17.13
C ARG A 61 8.58 5.71 -16.60
N ASN A 62 7.73 4.91 -15.97
CA ASN A 62 8.12 3.61 -15.43
C ASN A 62 8.12 2.50 -16.47
N ALA A 63 7.53 2.68 -17.66
CA ALA A 63 7.63 1.71 -18.74
C ALA A 63 9.05 1.70 -19.34
N LYS A 64 9.73 2.86 -19.34
CA LYS A 64 11.08 3.02 -19.88
C LYS A 64 12.18 2.54 -18.92
N SER A 65 12.01 2.78 -17.62
CA SER A 65 13.07 2.55 -16.62
C SER A 65 12.61 1.81 -15.36
N GLY A 66 11.31 1.53 -15.23
CA GLY A 66 10.74 0.86 -14.07
C GLY A 66 10.72 -0.66 -14.20
N SER A 67 10.36 -1.33 -13.10
CA SER A 67 10.17 -2.78 -13.07
C SER A 67 8.74 -3.17 -13.41
N PHE A 68 8.55 -4.41 -13.86
CA PHE A 68 7.22 -4.99 -14.07
C PHE A 68 6.34 -4.93 -12.80
N TYR A 69 6.95 -5.07 -11.62
CA TYR A 69 6.25 -4.93 -10.35
C TYR A 69 5.67 -3.53 -10.16
N LEU A 70 6.48 -2.49 -10.44
CA LEU A 70 6.05 -1.10 -10.28
C LEU A 70 4.97 -0.74 -11.29
N GLN A 71 5.12 -1.19 -12.55
CA GLN A 71 4.09 -1.08 -13.57
C GLN A 71 2.77 -1.74 -13.14
N SER A 72 2.84 -2.96 -12.61
CA SER A 72 1.68 -3.69 -12.10
C SER A 72 1.00 -2.96 -10.93
N LYS A 73 1.78 -2.32 -10.06
CA LYS A 73 1.25 -1.50 -8.95
C LYS A 73 0.56 -0.23 -9.44
N ILE A 74 1.14 0.47 -10.41
CA ILE A 74 0.54 1.67 -11.02
C ILE A 74 -0.77 1.30 -11.73
N HIS A 75 -0.79 0.21 -12.50
CA HIS A 75 -1.99 -0.27 -13.17
C HIS A 75 -3.11 -0.62 -12.19
N ARG A 76 -2.80 -1.43 -11.17
CA ARG A 76 -3.78 -1.80 -10.14
C ARG A 76 -4.31 -0.60 -9.37
N ALA A 77 -3.50 0.43 -9.16
CA ALA A 77 -3.94 1.65 -8.48
C ALA A 77 -5.03 2.36 -9.28
N LYS A 78 -4.86 2.45 -10.61
CA LYS A 78 -5.87 3.00 -11.51
C LYS A 78 -7.17 2.19 -11.45
N GLU A 79 -7.11 0.86 -11.59
CA GLU A 79 -8.29 -0.02 -11.54
C GLU A 79 -9.07 0.12 -10.22
N CYS A 80 -8.34 0.29 -9.11
CA CYS A 80 -8.93 0.46 -7.80
C CYS A 80 -9.74 1.77 -7.71
N LEU A 81 -9.19 2.88 -8.22
CA LEU A 81 -9.87 4.18 -8.25
C LEU A 81 -11.02 4.21 -9.27
N GLU A 82 -10.88 3.51 -10.39
CA GLU A 82 -11.93 3.38 -11.41
C GLU A 82 -13.17 2.69 -10.84
N THR A 83 -12.96 1.66 -10.02
CA THR A 83 -14.06 0.95 -9.32
C THR A 83 -14.78 1.87 -8.35
N VAL A 84 -14.06 2.72 -7.63
CA VAL A 84 -14.65 3.69 -6.68
C VAL A 84 -15.44 4.76 -7.44
N TYR A 85 -14.86 5.30 -8.51
CA TYR A 85 -15.50 6.31 -9.35
C TYR A 85 -16.80 5.79 -10.01
N GLN A 86 -16.79 4.55 -10.49
CA GLN A 86 -18.00 3.91 -11.03
C GLN A 86 -19.07 3.70 -9.97
N LYS A 87 -18.69 3.29 -8.75
CA LYS A 87 -19.63 3.18 -7.63
C LYS A 87 -20.26 4.52 -7.30
N ASP A 88 -19.47 5.58 -7.26
CA ASP A 88 -19.96 6.94 -6.97
C ASP A 88 -21.04 7.36 -7.99
N LYS A 89 -20.80 7.15 -9.29
CA LYS A 89 -21.79 7.41 -10.36
C LYS A 89 -23.07 6.59 -10.26
N GLN A 90 -23.00 5.35 -9.76
CA GLN A 90 -24.19 4.49 -9.61
C GLN A 90 -25.05 4.87 -8.40
N ASN A 91 -24.53 5.67 -7.47
CA ASN A 91 -25.28 6.16 -6.32
C ASN A 91 -25.99 7.50 -6.59
N GLU A 92 -25.90 8.07 -7.80
CA GLU A 92 -26.80 9.16 -8.17
C GLU A 92 -28.22 8.63 -8.38
N PRO A 93 -29.23 9.23 -7.71
CA PRO A 93 -30.61 8.82 -7.92
C PRO A 93 -31.00 9.06 -9.38
N PRO A 94 -31.75 8.14 -10.00
CA PRO A 94 -32.28 8.37 -11.34
C PRO A 94 -33.18 9.61 -11.28
N THR A 95 -32.84 10.63 -12.08
CA THR A 95 -33.69 11.80 -12.30
C THR A 95 -34.89 11.43 -13.17
#